data_AF-A0A0F8ZIW7-F1
#
_entry.id   AF-A0A0F8ZIW7-F1
#
_cell.length_a   1.000
_cell.length_b   1.000
_cell.length_c   1.000
_cell.angle_alpha   90.00
_cell.angle_beta   90.00
_cell.angle_gamma   90.00
#
_symmetry.space_group_name_H-M   'P 1'
#
loop_
_entity.id
_entity.type
_entity.pdbx_description
1 polymer ?
#
loop_
_entity_poly.entity_id
_entity_poly.type
_entity_poly.pdbx_seq_one_letter_code
_entity_poly.pdbx_strand_id
1 'polypeptide(L)'
;MRIGILDVNIKNRKPGTCWVCKQGIETGELHAVVILRYGKGQQAVLKLRVAQGQAWTKKSGLKYRRLHLKDCLAKWLIVVHHFRTEARRERKGRPKGSGQLPQMSDEDKLTRRRLVRRRAATLRLIMKEEDGPRLILLVARLKSLGKQMEVDVIEDMAHRDSENVRLLNTKIRRVKELTDGQPTRTR
;
A
#
# COMPACT_ATOMS: atom_id res chain seq x y z
N MET A 1 9.24 -7.56 -6.04
CA MET A 1 9.64 -8.91 -5.55
C MET A 1 11.16 -8.96 -5.60
N ARG A 2 11.86 -9.46 -4.57
CA ARG A 2 13.30 -9.70 -4.68
C ARG A 2 13.49 -11.15 -5.10
N ILE A 3 13.88 -11.35 -6.36
CA ILE A 3 14.41 -12.64 -6.80
C ILE A 3 15.81 -12.74 -6.20
N GLY A 4 16.11 -13.85 -5.54
CA GLY A 4 17.43 -14.04 -4.95
C GLY A 4 18.46 -14.34 -6.02
N ILE A 5 18.13 -15.30 -6.89
CA ILE A 5 18.92 -15.73 -8.04
C ILE A 5 17.91 -16.18 -9.11
N LEU A 6 18.14 -15.75 -10.35
CA LEU A 6 17.56 -16.35 -11.55
C LEU A 6 18.71 -17.02 -12.29
N ASP A 7 18.69 -18.34 -12.38
CA ASP A 7 19.72 -19.12 -13.05
C ASP A 7 19.11 -19.76 -14.30
N VAL A 8 19.76 -19.59 -15.46
CA VAL A 8 19.36 -20.25 -16.72
C VAL A 8 20.34 -21.38 -16.95
N ASN A 9 19.84 -22.61 -17.02
CA ASN A 9 20.66 -23.79 -16.99
C ASN A 9 20.13 -24.86 -17.95
N ILE A 10 21.00 -25.77 -18.37
CA ILE A 10 20.65 -26.95 -19.16
C ILE A 10 20.35 -28.10 -18.21
N LYS A 11 19.34 -28.89 -18.55
CA LYS A 11 18.92 -30.00 -17.72
C LYS A 11 19.81 -31.23 -17.94
N ASN A 12 20.74 -31.51 -17.02
CA ASN A 12 21.77 -32.55 -17.28
C ASN A 12 21.52 -33.95 -16.66
N ARG A 13 20.51 -34.10 -15.80
CA ARG A 13 20.25 -35.36 -15.06
C ARG A 13 18.86 -35.90 -15.40
N LYS A 14 18.06 -36.29 -14.40
CA LYS A 14 16.69 -36.77 -14.59
C LYS A 14 15.78 -35.63 -15.05
N PRO A 15 14.76 -35.86 -15.90
CA PRO A 15 13.80 -34.84 -16.32
C PRO A 15 13.19 -34.11 -15.12
N GLY A 16 12.92 -32.83 -15.32
CA GLY A 16 12.29 -31.97 -14.32
C GLY A 16 10.81 -31.79 -14.61
N THR A 17 10.09 -31.17 -13.68
CA THR A 17 8.72 -30.72 -13.93
C THR A 17 8.69 -29.20 -13.81
N CYS A 18 8.08 -28.54 -14.80
CA CYS A 18 7.85 -27.12 -14.74
C CYS A 18 6.78 -26.79 -13.70
N TRP A 19 7.05 -25.80 -12.86
CA TRP A 19 6.12 -25.44 -11.80
C TRP A 19 4.84 -24.78 -12.31
N VAL A 20 4.89 -24.07 -13.45
CA VAL A 20 3.75 -23.33 -14.02
C VAL A 20 2.84 -24.25 -14.82
N CYS A 21 3.35 -24.88 -15.90
CA CYS A 21 2.52 -25.69 -16.80
C CYS A 21 2.41 -27.16 -16.37
N LYS A 22 3.17 -27.61 -15.36
CA LYS A 22 3.23 -29.00 -14.88
C LYS A 22 3.76 -30.03 -15.89
N GLN A 23 4.21 -29.59 -17.06
CA GLN A 23 4.83 -30.46 -18.06
C GLN A 23 6.29 -30.78 -17.72
N GLY A 24 6.81 -31.84 -18.34
CA GLY A 24 8.21 -32.25 -18.26
C GLY A 24 9.16 -31.19 -18.81
N ILE A 25 10.35 -31.13 -18.24
CA ILE A 25 11.54 -30.45 -18.79
C ILE A 25 12.54 -31.56 -19.02
N GLU A 26 12.74 -31.89 -20.28
CA GLU A 26 13.56 -33.03 -20.69
C GLU A 26 15.05 -32.77 -20.48
N THR A 27 15.82 -33.84 -20.48
CA THR A 27 17.28 -33.77 -20.38
C THR A 27 17.84 -33.10 -21.65
N GLY A 28 18.75 -32.14 -21.49
CA GLY A 28 19.26 -31.30 -22.58
C GLY A 28 18.47 -30.01 -22.82
N GLU A 29 17.28 -29.85 -22.22
CA GLU A 29 16.49 -28.62 -22.40
C GLU A 29 16.98 -27.47 -21.52
N LEU A 30 16.90 -26.25 -22.07
CA LEU A 30 17.10 -25.00 -21.35
C LEU A 30 15.92 -24.72 -20.42
N HIS A 31 16.23 -24.39 -19.17
CA HIS A 31 15.24 -24.04 -18.17
C HIS A 31 15.73 -22.94 -17.23
N ALA A 32 14.77 -22.27 -16.60
CA ALA A 32 15.04 -21.30 -15.56
C ALA A 32 14.84 -21.93 -14.18
N VAL A 33 15.80 -21.72 -13.28
CA VAL A 33 15.68 -21.99 -11.85
C VAL A 33 15.59 -20.66 -11.12
N VAL A 34 14.42 -20.38 -10.56
CA VAL A 34 14.20 -19.22 -9.72
C VAL A 34 14.40 -19.62 -8.27
N ILE A 35 15.39 -18.99 -7.64
CA ILE A 35 15.63 -19.11 -6.20
C ILE A 35 15.07 -17.86 -5.54
N LEU A 36 13.94 -18.04 -4.85
CA LEU A 36 13.32 -16.96 -4.11
C LEU A 36 14.04 -16.80 -2.76
N ARG A 37 14.70 -15.65 -2.57
CA ARG A 37 15.09 -15.20 -1.23
C ARG A 37 13.85 -14.66 -0.53
N TYR A 38 13.44 -15.29 0.56
CA TYR A 38 12.38 -14.80 1.43
C TYR A 38 12.99 -14.28 2.75
N GLY A 39 12.63 -13.07 3.19
CA GLY A 39 13.17 -12.41 4.40
C GLY A 39 12.79 -13.07 5.73
N LYS A 40 12.55 -12.30 6.80
CA LYS A 40 12.30 -12.72 8.21
C LYS A 40 11.51 -14.04 8.42
N GLY A 41 10.58 -14.39 7.52
CA GLY A 41 9.88 -15.69 7.53
C GLY A 41 10.77 -16.93 7.34
N GLN A 42 11.92 -16.84 6.66
CA GLN A 42 12.90 -17.93 6.58
C GLN A 42 13.54 -18.23 7.94
N GLN A 43 13.86 -17.20 8.74
CA GLN A 43 14.34 -17.42 10.11
C GLN A 43 13.28 -18.13 10.95
N ALA A 44 12.00 -17.78 10.79
CA ALA A 44 10.90 -18.45 11.51
C ALA A 44 10.72 -19.92 11.09
N VAL A 45 10.68 -20.21 9.78
CA VAL A 45 10.56 -21.58 9.27
C VAL A 45 11.80 -22.42 9.57
N LEU A 46 12.99 -21.80 9.52
CA LEU A 46 14.24 -22.43 9.94
C LEU A 46 14.20 -22.76 11.43
N LYS A 47 13.79 -21.82 12.29
CA LYS A 47 13.60 -22.07 13.73
C LYS A 47 12.65 -23.24 13.98
N LEU A 48 11.53 -23.31 13.25
CA LEU A 48 10.57 -24.41 13.34
C LEU A 48 11.17 -25.77 12.92
N ARG A 49 11.93 -25.82 11.81
CA ARG A 49 12.54 -27.09 11.34
C ARG A 49 13.68 -27.57 12.23
N VAL A 50 14.46 -26.63 12.78
CA VAL A 50 15.48 -26.93 13.79
C VAL A 50 14.82 -27.47 15.05
N ALA A 51 13.71 -26.87 15.50
CA ALA A 51 12.92 -27.38 16.62
C ALA A 51 12.32 -28.77 16.36
N GLN A 52 12.09 -29.14 15.09
CA GLN A 52 11.61 -30.46 14.67
C GLN A 52 12.74 -31.48 14.41
N GLY A 53 13.99 -31.16 14.75
CA GLY A 53 15.13 -32.08 14.61
C GLY A 53 15.54 -32.38 13.15
N GLN A 54 15.10 -31.60 12.16
CA GLN A 54 15.50 -31.80 10.78
C GLN A 54 16.89 -31.21 10.48
N ALA A 55 17.70 -31.96 9.72
CA ALA A 55 19.08 -31.61 9.40
C ALA A 55 19.24 -30.21 8.75
N TRP A 56 20.23 -29.48 9.24
CA TRP A 56 20.63 -28.16 8.78
C TRP A 56 21.30 -28.24 7.40
N THR A 57 20.71 -27.62 6.38
CA THR A 57 21.39 -27.42 5.08
C THR A 57 21.28 -25.97 4.68
N LYS A 58 22.30 -25.38 4.04
CA LYS A 58 22.21 -23.98 3.52
C LYS A 58 21.04 -23.76 2.54
N LYS A 59 20.43 -24.86 2.05
CA LYS A 59 19.24 -24.88 1.19
C LYS A 59 17.92 -24.89 1.98
N SER A 60 17.93 -25.19 3.28
CA SER A 60 16.74 -25.28 4.13
C SER A 60 16.15 -23.88 4.38
N GLY A 61 15.23 -23.50 3.51
CA GLY A 61 14.54 -22.21 3.56
C GLY A 61 14.40 -21.56 2.18
N LEU A 62 15.23 -21.93 1.21
CA LEU A 62 15.14 -21.44 -0.16
C LEU A 62 13.99 -22.15 -0.89
N LYS A 63 13.10 -21.36 -1.51
CA LYS A 63 12.06 -21.90 -2.40
C LYS A 63 12.62 -21.90 -3.83
N TYR A 64 12.84 -23.09 -4.34
CA TYR A 64 13.28 -23.34 -5.70
C TYR A 64 12.06 -23.53 -6.60
N ARG A 65 12.01 -22.80 -7.72
CA ARG A 65 11.01 -22.98 -8.77
C ARG A 65 11.71 -23.25 -10.08
N ARG A 66 11.42 -24.39 -10.68
CA ARG A 66 11.91 -24.77 -12.01
C ARG A 66 10.85 -24.45 -13.04
N LEU A 67 11.22 -23.75 -14.10
CA LEU A 67 10.31 -23.23 -15.11
C LEU A 67 10.91 -23.48 -16.50
N HIS A 68 10.07 -23.78 -17.48
CA HIS A 68 10.48 -23.61 -18.88
C HIS A 68 10.91 -22.17 -19.10
N LEU A 69 11.98 -21.99 -19.88
CA LEU A 69 12.49 -20.67 -20.18
C LEU A 69 11.48 -19.88 -21.03
N LYS A 70 10.92 -20.54 -22.05
CA LYS A 70 9.86 -19.99 -22.91
C LYS A 70 8.52 -19.98 -22.17
N ASP A 71 7.83 -18.84 -22.19
CA ASP A 71 6.48 -18.56 -21.68
C ASP A 71 6.25 -18.72 -20.16
N CYS A 72 6.72 -19.81 -19.57
CA CYS A 72 6.49 -20.12 -18.16
C CYS A 72 7.21 -19.16 -17.21
N LEU A 73 8.44 -18.73 -17.54
CA LEU A 73 9.16 -17.76 -16.73
C LEU A 73 8.42 -16.41 -16.69
N ALA A 74 8.04 -15.88 -17.85
CA ALA A 74 7.32 -14.61 -17.95
C ALA A 74 5.97 -14.67 -17.21
N LYS A 75 5.18 -15.72 -17.46
CA LYS A 75 3.90 -15.94 -16.78
C LYS A 75 4.07 -16.01 -15.26
N TRP A 76 5.10 -16.71 -14.79
CA TRP A 76 5.40 -16.82 -13.36
C TRP A 76 5.75 -15.45 -12.74
N LEU A 77 6.57 -14.64 -13.42
CA LEU A 77 6.95 -13.30 -12.94
C LEU A 77 5.72 -12.40 -12.76
N ILE A 78 4.81 -12.41 -13.73
CA ILE A 78 3.55 -11.63 -13.71
C ILE A 78 2.66 -12.10 -12.56
N VAL A 79 2.39 -13.41 -12.47
CA VAL A 79 1.51 -13.98 -11.44
C VAL A 79 2.03 -13.70 -10.04
N VAL A 80 3.33 -13.90 -9.80
CA VAL A 80 3.91 -13.66 -8.47
C VAL A 80 3.94 -12.17 -8.12
N HIS A 81 4.16 -11.29 -9.11
CA HIS A 81 4.01 -9.85 -8.89
C HIS A 81 2.58 -9.51 -8.46
N HIS A 82 1.59 -9.95 -9.23
CA HIS A 82 0.19 -9.64 -8.97
C HIS A 82 -0.27 -10.17 -7.62
N PHE A 83 -0.01 -11.45 -7.32
CA PHE A 83 -0.35 -12.06 -6.04
C PHE A 83 0.26 -11.30 -4.85
N ARG A 84 1.51 -10.83 -4.96
CA ARG A 84 2.12 -10.04 -3.88
C ARG A 84 1.56 -8.64 -3.77
N THR A 85 1.16 -8.05 -4.88
CA THR A 85 0.48 -6.75 -4.89
C THR A 85 -0.89 -6.87 -4.24
N GLU A 86 -1.67 -7.89 -4.57
CA GLU A 86 -2.95 -8.20 -3.92
C GLU A 86 -2.77 -8.56 -2.45
N ALA A 87 -1.89 -9.51 -2.11
CA ALA A 87 -1.64 -9.87 -0.72
C ALA A 87 -1.09 -8.69 0.11
N ARG A 88 -0.42 -7.71 -0.51
CA ARG A 88 -0.06 -6.44 0.16
C ARG A 88 -1.26 -5.53 0.32
N ARG A 89 -2.14 -5.43 -0.68
CA ARG A 89 -3.40 -4.68 -0.60
C ARG A 89 -4.30 -5.23 0.50
N GLU A 90 -4.40 -6.55 0.60
CA GLU A 90 -5.15 -7.27 1.65
C GLU A 90 -4.51 -7.08 3.03
N ARG A 91 -3.20 -7.36 3.19
CA ARG A 91 -2.53 -7.28 4.50
C ARG A 91 -2.35 -5.87 5.04
N LYS A 92 -2.13 -4.88 4.18
CA LYS A 92 -2.02 -3.49 4.63
C LYS A 92 -3.39 -2.82 4.81
N GLY A 93 -4.46 -3.46 4.33
CA GLY A 93 -5.77 -2.84 4.19
C GLY A 93 -5.69 -1.66 3.23
N ARG A 94 -6.48 -1.66 2.16
CA ARG A 94 -6.92 -0.36 1.63
C ARG A 94 -7.77 0.26 2.75
N PRO A 95 -7.56 1.51 3.18
CA PRO A 95 -8.45 2.14 4.15
C PRO A 95 -9.91 1.96 3.73
N LYS A 96 -10.81 1.64 4.65
CA LYS A 96 -12.21 1.35 4.31
C LYS A 96 -12.79 2.49 3.45
N GLY A 97 -13.41 2.14 2.31
CA GLY A 97 -13.96 3.11 1.35
C GLY A 97 -13.01 3.59 0.25
N SER A 98 -11.73 3.23 0.28
CA SER A 98 -10.76 3.69 -0.73
C SER A 98 -10.85 2.96 -2.06
N GLY A 99 -11.55 1.82 -2.09
CA GLY A 99 -11.61 0.82 -3.16
C GLY A 99 -12.21 1.32 -4.46
N GLN A 100 -13.37 1.94 -4.36
CA GLN A 100 -14.20 2.40 -5.48
C GLN A 100 -14.92 3.65 -4.95
N LEU A 101 -14.74 4.79 -5.61
CA LEU A 101 -15.79 5.80 -5.53
C LEU A 101 -17.07 5.12 -6.02
N PRO A 102 -18.26 5.45 -5.46
CA PRO A 102 -19.51 5.02 -6.07
C PRO A 102 -19.51 5.39 -7.56
N GLN A 103 -20.30 4.69 -8.37
CA GLN A 103 -20.46 5.06 -9.78
C GLN A 103 -21.01 6.48 -9.82
N MET A 104 -20.15 7.44 -10.15
CA MET A 104 -20.43 8.87 -10.20
C MET A 104 -20.42 9.30 -11.66
N SER A 105 -21.26 10.28 -12.00
CA SER A 105 -21.17 10.96 -13.28
C SER A 105 -19.82 11.68 -13.40
N ASP A 106 -19.41 12.01 -14.63
CA ASP A 106 -18.15 12.73 -14.84
C ASP A 106 -18.19 14.17 -14.30
N GLU A 107 -19.38 14.77 -14.25
CA GLU A 107 -19.61 16.09 -13.64
C GLU A 107 -19.43 16.03 -12.11
N ASP A 108 -19.96 15.00 -11.45
CA ASP A 108 -19.80 14.82 -10.01
C ASP A 108 -18.34 14.52 -9.64
N LYS A 109 -17.63 13.75 -10.47
CA LYS A 109 -16.18 13.52 -10.31
C LYS A 109 -15.41 14.84 -10.42
N LEU A 110 -15.76 15.70 -11.37
CA LEU A 110 -15.11 17.00 -11.55
C LEU A 110 -15.37 17.92 -10.35
N THR A 111 -16.63 18.01 -9.91
CA THR A 111 -17.05 18.78 -8.72
C THR A 111 -16.31 18.30 -7.48
N ARG A 112 -16.29 16.99 -7.25
CA ARG A 112 -15.53 16.37 -6.17
C ARG A 112 -14.05 16.73 -6.22
N ARG A 113 -13.42 16.64 -7.41
CA ARG A 113 -12.00 16.99 -7.59
C ARG A 113 -11.72 18.45 -7.24
N ARG A 114 -12.61 19.38 -7.61
CA ARG A 114 -12.51 20.80 -7.27
C ARG A 114 -12.63 21.01 -5.75
N LEU A 115 -13.58 20.35 -5.09
CA LEU A 115 -13.77 20.42 -3.65
C LEU A 115 -12.55 19.86 -2.88
N VAL A 116 -12.02 18.72 -3.29
CA VAL A 116 -10.80 18.12 -2.70
C VAL A 116 -9.60 19.07 -2.83
N ARG A 117 -9.41 19.69 -4.00
CA ARG A 117 -8.34 20.68 -4.22
C ARG A 117 -8.51 21.91 -3.32
N ARG A 118 -9.73 22.44 -3.21
CA ARG A 118 -10.06 23.57 -2.32
C ARG A 118 -9.80 23.20 -0.86
N ARG A 119 -10.23 22.01 -0.40
CA ARG A 119 -9.95 21.50 0.94
C ARG A 119 -8.45 21.44 1.22
N ALA A 120 -7.68 20.89 0.29
CA ALA A 120 -6.21 20.81 0.41
C ALA A 120 -5.53 22.19 0.44
N ALA A 121 -6.02 23.16 -0.33
CA ALA A 121 -5.53 24.54 -0.29
C ALA A 121 -5.82 25.20 1.06
N THR A 122 -7.06 25.08 1.57
CA THR A 122 -7.45 25.61 2.89
C THR A 122 -6.61 25.00 4.01
N LEU A 123 -6.35 23.70 3.97
CA LEU A 123 -5.48 23.04 4.95
C LEU A 123 -4.05 23.61 4.94
N ARG A 124 -3.47 23.86 3.76
CA ARG A 124 -2.15 24.51 3.67
C ARG A 124 -2.14 25.92 4.25
N LEU A 125 -3.23 26.68 4.06
CA LEU A 125 -3.39 28.01 4.66
C LEU A 125 -3.45 27.92 6.18
N ILE A 126 -4.28 27.02 6.74
CA ILE A 126 -4.36 26.78 8.19
C ILE A 126 -2.98 26.44 8.78
N MET A 127 -2.21 25.59 8.09
CA MET A 127 -0.88 25.21 8.55
C MET A 127 0.08 26.41 8.62
N LYS A 128 -0.04 27.39 7.73
CA LYS A 128 0.79 28.60 7.71
C LYS A 128 0.24 29.75 8.56
N GLU A 129 -1.03 29.70 8.96
CA GLU A 129 -1.70 30.82 9.62
C GLU A 129 -1.43 30.85 11.13
N GLU A 130 -1.04 32.01 11.65
CA GLU A 130 -0.79 32.23 13.08
C GLU A 130 -1.80 33.18 13.72
N ASP A 131 -2.46 34.02 12.91
CA ASP A 131 -3.45 34.99 13.34
C ASP A 131 -4.77 34.30 13.76
N GLY A 132 -5.25 34.60 14.96
CA GLY A 132 -6.41 33.95 15.58
C GLY A 132 -7.72 34.16 14.81
N PRO A 133 -8.15 35.41 14.55
CA PRO A 133 -9.33 35.72 13.76
C PRO A 133 -9.33 35.08 12.37
N ARG A 134 -8.21 35.16 11.65
CA ARG A 134 -8.07 34.54 10.33
C ARG A 134 -8.10 33.02 10.38
N LEU A 135 -7.52 32.41 11.42
CA LEU A 135 -7.57 30.97 11.64
C LEU A 135 -9.00 30.47 11.87
N ILE A 136 -9.83 31.22 12.61
CA ILE A 136 -11.26 30.90 12.81
C ILE A 136 -11.99 30.81 11.46
N LEU A 137 -11.79 31.81 10.58
CA LEU A 137 -12.41 31.85 9.25
C LEU A 137 -11.97 30.66 8.38
N LEU A 138 -10.67 30.31 8.42
CA LEU A 138 -10.14 29.20 7.64
C LEU A 138 -10.66 27.84 8.14
N VAL A 139 -10.79 27.64 9.45
CA VAL A 139 -11.39 26.43 10.03
C VAL A 139 -12.88 26.35 9.72
N ALA A 140 -13.62 27.46 9.77
CA ALA A 140 -15.02 27.51 9.36
C ALA A 140 -15.19 27.15 7.87
N ARG A 141 -14.31 27.69 7.01
CA ARG A 141 -14.25 27.33 5.58
C ARG A 141 -13.96 25.85 5.37
N LEU A 142 -13.03 25.28 6.15
CA LEU A 142 -12.72 23.84 6.09
C LEU A 142 -13.94 22.98 6.44
N LYS A 143 -14.69 23.35 7.50
CA LYS A 143 -15.93 22.66 7.89
C LYS A 143 -17.00 22.77 6.80
N SER A 144 -17.19 23.95 6.21
CA SER A 144 -18.14 24.17 5.11
C SER A 144 -17.81 23.31 3.89
N LEU A 145 -16.53 23.23 3.50
CA LEU A 145 -16.10 22.37 2.40
C LEU A 145 -16.33 20.88 2.70
N GLY A 146 -16.18 20.44 3.95
CA GLY A 146 -16.52 19.07 4.36
C GLY A 146 -18.00 18.76 4.16
N LYS A 147 -18.90 19.67 4.56
CA LYS A 147 -20.37 19.50 4.37
C LYS A 147 -20.81 19.43 2.91
N GLN A 148 -20.05 20.04 2.00
CA GLN A 148 -20.34 20.01 0.56
C GLN A 148 -19.89 18.70 -0.12
N MET A 149 -19.17 17.84 0.61
CA MET A 149 -18.65 16.59 0.08
C MET A 149 -19.55 15.42 0.47
N GLU A 150 -20.32 14.90 -0.50
CA GLU A 150 -21.17 13.73 -0.32
C GLU A 150 -20.36 12.46 0.01
N VAL A 151 -19.20 12.31 -0.64
CA VAL A 151 -18.21 11.28 -0.33
C VAL A 151 -16.99 11.92 0.30
N ASP A 152 -16.72 11.57 1.55
CA ASP A 152 -15.61 12.14 2.30
C ASP A 152 -14.24 11.85 1.68
N VAL A 153 -13.25 12.67 2.04
CA VAL A 153 -11.85 12.33 1.79
C VAL A 153 -11.42 11.35 2.88
N ILE A 154 -10.95 10.19 2.45
CA ILE A 154 -10.39 9.22 3.37
C ILE A 154 -9.10 9.79 3.95
N GLU A 155 -9.16 10.16 5.22
CA GLU A 155 -8.05 10.84 5.89
C GLU A 155 -6.81 9.95 5.99
N ASP A 156 -7.00 8.63 6.11
CA ASP A 156 -5.94 7.62 6.12
C ASP A 156 -5.15 7.54 4.80
N MET A 157 -5.75 7.99 3.68
CA MET A 157 -5.05 8.11 2.39
C MET A 157 -4.36 9.45 2.22
N ALA A 158 -4.70 10.46 3.03
CA ALA A 158 -3.97 11.69 3.09
C ALA A 158 -2.70 11.43 3.92
N HIS A 159 -1.70 10.80 3.30
CA HIS A 159 -0.36 10.59 3.88
C HIS A 159 0.24 11.94 4.33
N ARG A 160 -0.08 12.35 5.55
CA ARG A 160 0.46 13.53 6.22
C ARG A 160 1.48 13.06 7.23
N ASP A 161 2.55 13.83 7.38
CA ASP A 161 3.48 13.60 8.47
C ASP A 161 2.76 13.70 9.81
N SER A 162 3.12 12.82 10.75
CA SER A 162 2.59 12.76 12.11
C SER A 162 2.70 14.11 12.84
N GLU A 163 3.77 14.86 12.60
CA GLU A 163 3.99 16.19 13.15
C GLU A 163 2.97 17.21 12.61
N ASN A 164 2.73 17.18 11.30
CA ASN A 164 1.74 18.04 10.65
C ASN A 164 0.30 17.74 11.11
N VAL A 165 -0.01 16.47 11.40
CA VAL A 165 -1.31 16.09 11.97
C VAL A 165 -1.49 16.68 13.37
N ARG A 166 -0.45 16.59 14.22
CA ARG A 166 -0.48 17.19 15.57
C ARG A 166 -0.66 18.70 15.51
N LEU A 167 0.13 19.38 14.69
CA LEU A 167 0.05 20.84 14.53
C LEU A 167 -1.34 21.28 14.05
N LEU A 168 -1.91 20.60 13.06
CA LEU A 168 -3.25 20.88 12.57
C LEU A 168 -4.31 20.73 13.68
N ASN A 169 -4.24 19.64 14.46
CA ASN A 169 -5.16 19.40 15.57
C ASN A 169 -5.03 20.48 16.65
N THR A 170 -3.82 20.91 16.98
CA THR A 170 -3.58 22.03 17.92
C THR A 170 -4.22 23.32 17.42
N LYS A 171 -4.06 23.66 16.13
CA LYS A 171 -4.67 24.87 15.55
C LYS A 171 -6.20 24.81 15.55
N ILE A 172 -6.77 23.64 15.23
CA ILE A 172 -8.23 23.44 15.29
C ILE A 172 -8.74 23.55 16.74
N ARG A 173 -7.98 23.02 17.72
CA ARG A 173 -8.34 23.14 19.14
C ARG A 173 -8.29 24.58 19.63
N ARG A 174 -7.23 25.33 19.27
CA ARG A 174 -7.09 26.76 19.56
C ARG A 174 -8.28 27.56 19.02
N VAL A 175 -8.75 27.25 17.82
CA VAL A 175 -9.98 27.88 17.28
C VAL A 175 -11.19 27.60 18.15
N LYS A 176 -11.38 26.36 18.62
CA LYS A 176 -12.50 26.02 19.52
C LYS A 176 -12.45 26.84 20.81
N GLU A 177 -11.29 26.87 21.45
CA GLU A 177 -11.05 27.66 22.68
C GLU A 177 -11.35 29.15 22.47
N LEU A 178 -10.97 29.72 21.32
CA LEU A 178 -11.25 31.12 20.97
C LEU A 178 -12.73 31.40 20.68
N THR A 179 -13.47 30.45 20.11
CA THR A 179 -14.92 30.58 19.88
C THR A 179 -15.75 30.34 21.13
N ASP A 180 -15.33 29.42 22.01
CA ASP A 180 -16.06 29.09 23.23
C ASP A 180 -15.84 30.15 24.34
N GLY A 181 -14.74 30.92 24.26
CA GLY A 181 -14.45 32.06 25.13
C GLY A 181 -15.04 33.41 24.68
N GLN A 182 -15.75 33.48 23.55
CA GLN A 182 -16.46 34.70 23.15
C GLN A 182 -17.89 34.67 23.71
N PRO A 183 -18.29 35.60 24.61
CA PRO A 183 -19.69 35.76 24.94
C PRO A 183 -20.42 36.11 23.65
N THR A 184 -21.48 35.36 23.35
CA THR A 184 -22.41 35.65 22.27
C THR A 184 -22.84 37.11 22.38
N ARG A 185 -22.29 37.99 21.51
CA ARG A 185 -22.88 39.30 21.25
C ARG A 185 -24.18 39.04 20.50
N THR A 186 -25.24 38.81 21.27
CA THR A 186 -26.62 38.98 20.83
C THR A 186 -26.78 40.42 20.34
N ARG A 187 -27.37 40.53 19.15
CA ARG A 187 -27.81 41.79 18.53
C ARG A 187 -28.82 42.51 19.42
#